data_AF-A0A960JE40-F1
#
_entry.id   AF-A0A960JE40-F1
#
_cell.length_a   1.000
_cell.length_b   1.000
_cell.length_c   1.000
_cell.angle_alpha   90.00
_cell.angle_beta   90.00
_cell.angle_gamma   90.00
#
_symmetry.space_group_name_H-M   'P 1'
#
loop_
_entity.id
_entity.type
_entity.pdbx_description
1 polymer ?
#
loop_
_entity_poly.entity_id
_entity_poly.type
_entity_poly.pdbx_seq_one_letter_code
_entity_poly.pdbx_strand_id
1 'polypeptide(L)'
;VESALRARFDAMVPAPSDASLPALPAIAPQPSRQWEVRLALAEVDHELGRYDRAEAALLALEMERPGDLRVEAALGALAMDRGRYDEAERRLLLAADSPSASARTHYRLALMLLRPAAHAPAEERGAAAVAQARLALDAVPRSPDYRLGLAQALMVAERWESAAAELRTLSSHPGWQTRARDEMAELIRRRQQALAAEQRPVLASEDVEAIPVAPLETAAVPPPPKPPPPKPMRWPPAGAAIMAGRIDYVDCSGPQKMIVMRHPVLDVRFREPKGRPAKLFASPLKDWKEIPCGAQGWTVNVAYRPRRASDGALGDALAILF
;
A
#
# COMPACT_ATOMS: atom_id res chain seq x y z
N VAL A 1 40.06 -32.25 6.88
CA VAL A 1 39.90 -30.82 6.48
C VAL A 1 39.67 -29.93 7.70
N GLU A 2 38.76 -30.31 8.58
CA GLU A 2 38.42 -29.57 9.81
C GLU A 2 39.61 -29.43 10.81
N SER A 3 40.42 -30.47 11.01
CA SER A 3 41.60 -30.38 11.90
C SER A 3 42.74 -29.54 11.31
N ALA A 4 42.88 -29.53 9.98
CA ALA A 4 43.92 -28.76 9.29
C ALA A 4 43.59 -27.26 9.26
N LEU A 5 42.29 -26.90 9.20
CA LEU A 5 41.84 -25.52 9.31
C LEU A 5 42.01 -24.97 10.74
N ARG A 6 41.78 -25.81 11.76
CA ARG A 6 41.96 -25.43 13.16
C ARG A 6 43.42 -25.18 13.53
N ALA A 7 44.32 -26.07 13.10
CA ALA A 7 45.77 -25.90 13.30
C ALA A 7 46.32 -24.64 12.61
N ARG A 8 45.74 -24.25 11.47
CA ARG A 8 46.14 -23.05 10.73
C ARG A 8 45.61 -21.75 11.36
N PHE A 9 44.46 -21.82 12.04
CA PHE A 9 43.90 -20.71 12.81
C PHE A 9 44.70 -20.47 14.11
N ASP A 10 45.05 -21.54 14.82
CA ASP A 10 45.82 -21.47 16.06
C ASP A 10 47.26 -20.97 15.82
N ALA A 11 47.82 -21.18 14.62
CA ALA A 11 49.12 -20.64 14.23
C ALA A 11 49.09 -19.14 13.83
N MET A 12 47.90 -18.57 13.59
CA MET A 12 47.71 -17.19 13.13
C MET A 12 47.32 -16.24 14.26
N VAL A 13 46.84 -16.76 15.39
CA VAL A 13 46.53 -16.00 16.60
C VAL A 13 47.77 -16.06 17.51
N PRO A 14 48.58 -14.99 17.61
CA PRO A 14 49.67 -14.99 18.57
C PRO A 14 49.09 -15.22 19.97
N ALA A 15 49.71 -16.13 20.72
CA ALA A 15 49.37 -16.32 22.14
C ALA A 15 49.41 -14.95 22.84
N PRO A 16 48.40 -14.63 23.68
CA PRO A 16 48.36 -13.35 24.35
C PRO A 16 49.66 -13.20 25.15
N SER A 17 50.49 -12.25 24.78
CA SER A 17 51.61 -11.86 25.63
C SER A 17 51.04 -11.33 26.94
N ASP A 18 51.72 -11.59 28.05
CA ASP A 18 51.41 -11.11 29.40
C ASP A 18 51.51 -9.56 29.54
N ALA A 19 51.17 -8.83 28.48
CA ALA A 19 50.81 -7.43 28.58
C ALA A 19 49.43 -7.38 29.25
N SER A 20 49.43 -7.11 30.55
CA SER A 20 48.24 -6.77 31.32
C SER A 20 47.40 -5.77 30.52
N LEU A 21 46.31 -6.23 29.92
CA LEU A 21 45.34 -5.35 29.28
C LEU A 21 44.91 -4.35 30.36
N PRO A 22 44.96 -3.02 30.11
CA PRO A 22 44.44 -2.07 31.07
C PRO A 22 42.98 -2.46 31.33
N ALA A 23 42.64 -2.65 32.60
CA ALA A 23 41.27 -2.94 33.01
C ALA A 23 40.39 -1.83 32.44
N LEU A 24 39.58 -2.17 31.42
CA LEU A 24 38.60 -1.24 30.90
C LEU A 24 37.73 -0.83 32.09
N PRO A 25 37.53 0.48 32.33
CA PRO A 25 36.71 0.91 33.44
C PRO A 25 35.35 0.22 33.30
N ALA A 26 34.92 -0.45 34.37
CA ALA A 26 33.60 -1.06 34.41
C ALA A 26 32.57 0.06 34.19
N ILE A 27 32.02 0.14 32.99
CA ILE A 27 30.93 1.06 32.68
C ILE A 27 29.72 0.51 33.42
N ALA A 28 29.48 1.00 34.63
CA ALA A 28 28.23 0.75 35.32
C ALA A 28 27.09 1.22 34.40
N PRO A 29 26.02 0.42 34.18
CA PRO A 29 24.91 0.85 33.35
C PRO A 29 24.33 2.12 33.94
N GLN A 30 24.45 3.23 33.22
CA GLN A 30 23.86 4.50 33.61
C GLN A 30 22.33 4.33 33.60
N PRO A 31 21.64 4.39 34.76
CA PRO A 31 20.19 4.18 34.82
C PRO A 31 19.42 5.16 33.92
N SER A 32 19.99 6.35 33.72
CA SER A 32 19.45 7.43 32.88
C SER A 32 19.29 7.07 31.40
N ARG A 33 19.96 6.01 30.90
CA ARG A 33 19.83 5.53 29.50
C ARG A 33 19.17 4.17 29.36
N GLN A 34 18.70 3.56 30.46
CA GLN A 34 18.06 2.25 30.39
C GLN A 34 16.76 2.29 29.56
N TRP A 35 16.05 3.41 29.58
CA TRP A 35 14.85 3.59 28.77
C TRP A 35 15.16 3.73 27.26
N GLU A 36 16.32 4.31 26.88
CA GLU A 36 16.78 4.36 25.47
C GLU A 36 17.02 2.97 24.91
N VAL A 37 17.66 2.09 25.70
CA VAL A 37 17.90 0.69 25.32
C VAL A 37 16.57 -0.05 25.17
N ARG A 38 15.60 0.19 26.06
CA ARG A 38 14.25 -0.41 25.94
C ARG A 38 13.50 0.10 24.71
N LEU A 39 13.60 1.39 24.40
CA LEU A 39 13.00 1.95 23.19
C LEU A 39 13.61 1.31 21.94
N ALA A 40 14.95 1.26 21.85
CA ALA A 40 15.63 0.61 20.73
C ALA A 40 15.28 -0.87 20.60
N LEU A 41 15.15 -1.60 21.71
CA LEU A 41 14.70 -2.99 21.70
C LEU A 41 13.26 -3.12 21.20
N ALA A 42 12.36 -2.21 21.61
CA ALA A 42 10.99 -2.21 21.14
C ALA A 42 10.90 -1.92 19.63
N GLU A 43 11.72 -1.00 19.11
CA GLU A 43 11.87 -0.78 17.67
C GLU A 43 12.40 -2.02 16.94
N VAL A 44 13.38 -2.74 17.51
CA VAL A 44 13.87 -4.00 16.93
C VAL A 44 12.77 -5.07 16.93
N ASP A 45 12.03 -5.23 18.03
CA ASP A 45 10.89 -6.17 18.07
C ASP A 45 9.80 -5.76 17.06
N HIS A 46 9.60 -4.46 16.82
CA HIS A 46 8.71 -3.93 15.79
C HIS A 46 9.18 -4.33 14.38
N GLU A 47 10.44 -4.06 14.02
CA GLU A 47 11.01 -4.41 12.70
C GLU A 47 11.05 -5.93 12.45
N LEU A 48 11.13 -6.74 13.52
CA LEU A 48 11.05 -8.21 13.45
C LEU A 48 9.60 -8.74 13.39
N GLY A 49 8.60 -7.88 13.36
CA GLY A 49 7.18 -8.25 13.29
C GLY A 49 6.59 -8.78 14.61
N ARG A 50 7.30 -8.62 15.74
CA ARG A 50 6.84 -9.02 17.08
C ARG A 50 5.98 -7.92 17.70
N TYR A 51 4.91 -7.57 16.99
CA TYR A 51 4.15 -6.36 17.26
C TYR A 51 3.57 -6.29 18.68
N ASP A 52 3.08 -7.40 19.23
CA ASP A 52 2.48 -7.39 20.58
C ASP A 52 3.53 -7.06 21.66
N ARG A 53 4.76 -7.54 21.47
CA ARG A 53 5.87 -7.28 22.39
C ARG A 53 6.37 -5.85 22.26
N ALA A 54 6.51 -5.36 21.04
CA ALA A 54 6.86 -3.96 20.78
C ALA A 54 5.82 -3.02 21.39
N GLU A 55 4.52 -3.31 21.20
CA GLU A 55 3.42 -2.53 21.74
C GLU A 55 3.46 -2.44 23.26
N ALA A 56 3.55 -3.58 23.94
CA ALA A 56 3.61 -3.62 25.39
C ALA A 56 4.81 -2.83 25.95
N ALA A 57 5.98 -2.95 25.30
CA ALA A 57 7.17 -2.21 25.70
C ALA A 57 7.03 -0.69 25.46
N LEU A 58 6.47 -0.28 24.32
CA LEU A 58 6.26 1.13 23.99
C LEU A 58 5.21 1.79 24.87
N LEU A 59 4.11 1.11 25.19
CA LEU A 59 3.08 1.63 26.11
C LEU A 59 3.62 1.76 27.54
N ALA A 60 4.47 0.82 28.00
CA ALA A 60 5.16 0.97 29.28
C ALA A 60 6.09 2.19 29.27
N LEU A 61 6.82 2.42 28.18
CA LEU A 61 7.67 3.60 28.02
C LEU A 61 6.86 4.91 27.95
N GLU A 62 5.69 4.90 27.32
CA GLU A 62 4.76 6.06 27.27
C GLU A 62 4.29 6.44 28.67
N MET A 63 3.95 5.45 29.52
CA MET A 63 3.57 5.68 30.91
C MET A 63 4.72 6.25 31.75
N GLU A 64 5.94 5.76 31.54
CA GLU A 64 7.13 6.24 32.26
C GLU A 64 7.64 7.60 31.77
N ARG A 65 7.40 7.90 30.48
CA ARG A 65 7.87 9.10 29.80
C ARG A 65 6.77 9.72 28.94
N PRO A 66 5.70 10.27 29.57
CA PRO A 66 4.60 10.87 28.84
C PRO A 66 5.11 12.03 27.98
N GLY A 67 4.76 12.03 26.70
CA GLY A 67 5.16 13.06 25.75
C GLY A 67 6.58 12.96 25.19
N ASP A 68 7.33 11.86 25.44
CA ASP A 68 8.60 11.65 24.74
C ASP A 68 8.34 11.39 23.25
N LEU A 69 8.74 12.36 22.41
CA LEU A 69 8.44 12.37 20.97
C LEU A 69 9.07 11.18 20.21
N ARG A 70 10.10 10.53 20.77
CA ARG A 70 10.65 9.30 20.17
C ARG A 70 9.76 8.10 20.43
N VAL A 71 9.14 8.04 21.62
CA VAL A 71 8.13 7.03 21.95
C VAL A 71 6.89 7.25 21.08
N GLU A 72 6.47 8.50 20.88
CA GLU A 72 5.38 8.85 19.96
C GLU A 72 5.67 8.40 18.52
N ALA A 73 6.89 8.64 18.01
CA ALA A 73 7.30 8.19 16.69
C ALA A 73 7.21 6.66 16.54
N ALA A 74 7.69 5.92 17.55
CA ALA A 74 7.68 4.47 17.55
C ALA A 74 6.26 3.90 17.66
N LEU A 75 5.41 4.46 18.53
CA LEU A 75 4.00 4.09 18.64
C LEU A 75 3.23 4.42 17.35
N GLY A 76 3.48 5.58 16.74
CA GLY A 76 2.87 5.97 15.48
C GLY A 76 3.24 5.00 14.34
N ALA A 77 4.49 4.56 14.29
CA ALA A 77 4.92 3.57 13.33
C ALA A 77 4.30 2.18 13.54
N LEU A 78 4.23 1.72 14.79
CA LEU A 78 3.56 0.48 15.13
C LEU A 78 2.07 0.53 14.79
N ALA A 79 1.41 1.66 15.06
CA ALA A 79 0.02 1.89 14.69
C ALA A 79 -0.19 1.81 13.17
N MET A 80 0.75 2.36 12.39
CA MET A 80 0.71 2.28 10.92
C MET A 80 0.73 0.82 10.44
N ASP A 81 1.63 0.00 10.97
CA ASP A 81 1.76 -1.42 10.57
C ASP A 81 0.58 -2.28 11.04
N ARG A 82 -0.07 -1.89 12.15
CA ARG A 82 -1.30 -2.50 12.66
C ARG A 82 -2.57 -2.01 11.96
N GLY A 83 -2.45 -1.07 11.02
CA GLY A 83 -3.59 -0.50 10.30
C GLY A 83 -4.42 0.52 11.08
N ARG A 84 -3.90 1.02 12.21
CA ARG A 84 -4.52 2.09 13.01
C ARG A 84 -4.08 3.46 12.49
N TYR A 85 -4.51 3.79 11.28
CA TYR A 85 -3.95 4.93 10.54
C TYR A 85 -4.22 6.30 11.17
N ASP A 86 -5.40 6.51 11.76
CA ASP A 86 -5.71 7.79 12.43
C ASP A 86 -4.83 8.02 13.67
N GLU A 87 -4.56 6.94 14.42
CA GLU A 87 -3.62 6.99 15.54
C GLU A 87 -2.20 7.24 15.05
N ALA A 88 -1.78 6.51 14.02
CA ALA A 88 -0.46 6.62 13.44
C ALA A 88 -0.16 8.04 12.96
N GLU A 89 -1.09 8.65 12.24
CA GLU A 89 -0.94 10.01 11.74
C GLU A 89 -0.81 11.04 12.87
N ARG A 90 -1.70 11.00 13.88
CA ARG A 90 -1.62 11.94 15.02
C ARG A 90 -0.28 11.84 15.74
N ARG A 91 0.19 10.62 16.03
CA ARG A 91 1.44 10.39 16.76
C ARG A 91 2.66 10.79 15.92
N LEU A 92 2.67 10.47 14.62
CA LEU A 92 3.77 10.85 13.73
C LEU A 92 3.83 12.35 13.47
N LEU A 93 2.69 13.05 13.38
CA LEU A 93 2.63 14.50 13.29
C LEU A 93 3.26 15.16 14.52
N LEU A 94 2.86 14.70 15.72
CA LEU A 94 3.42 15.19 16.97
C LEU A 94 4.94 14.95 17.04
N ALA A 95 5.40 13.77 16.67
CA ALA A 95 6.82 13.45 16.68
C ALA A 95 7.63 14.24 15.65
N ALA A 96 7.08 14.49 14.46
CA ALA A 96 7.76 15.21 13.38
C ALA A 96 7.90 16.72 13.64
N ASP A 97 7.10 17.29 14.56
CA ASP A 97 7.23 18.68 15.00
C ASP A 97 8.49 18.91 15.86
N SER A 98 9.13 17.83 16.33
CA SER A 98 10.39 17.92 17.07
C SER A 98 11.55 18.37 16.18
N PRO A 99 12.38 19.33 16.62
CA PRO A 99 13.67 19.62 15.97
C PRO A 99 14.63 18.42 15.95
N SER A 100 14.38 17.42 16.81
CA SER A 100 15.16 16.19 16.92
C SER A 100 14.51 14.99 16.23
N ALA A 101 13.46 15.23 15.43
CA ALA A 101 12.78 14.18 14.68
C ALA A 101 13.76 13.44 13.77
N SER A 102 13.66 12.11 13.76
CA SER A 102 14.55 11.29 12.94
C SER A 102 14.12 11.30 11.48
N ALA A 103 15.07 11.05 10.57
CA ALA A 103 14.78 10.85 9.14
C ALA A 103 13.68 9.79 8.91
N ARG A 104 13.67 8.74 9.74
CA ARG A 104 12.66 7.67 9.69
C ARG A 104 11.27 8.19 10.07
N THR A 105 11.17 9.10 11.03
CA THR A 105 9.90 9.72 11.44
C THR A 105 9.30 10.52 10.29
N HIS A 106 10.12 11.39 9.67
CA HIS A 106 9.71 12.16 8.49
C HIS A 106 9.31 11.26 7.32
N TYR A 107 10.07 10.18 7.06
CA TYR A 107 9.72 9.21 6.02
C TYR A 107 8.37 8.52 6.29
N ARG A 108 8.14 8.03 7.52
CA ARG A 108 6.89 7.38 7.91
C ARG A 108 5.70 8.33 7.83
N LEU A 109 5.87 9.58 8.27
CA LEU A 109 4.84 10.60 8.12
C LEU A 109 4.57 10.91 6.64
N ALA A 110 5.59 11.01 5.79
CA ALA A 110 5.40 11.20 4.36
C ALA A 110 4.53 10.08 3.77
N LEU A 111 4.86 8.81 4.06
CA LEU A 111 4.06 7.66 3.62
C LEU A 111 2.61 7.71 4.13
N MET A 112 2.40 8.15 5.37
CA MET A 112 1.07 8.32 5.94
C MET A 112 0.25 9.34 5.16
N LEU A 113 0.87 10.48 4.82
CA LEU A 113 0.23 11.58 4.09
C LEU A 113 -0.08 11.22 2.62
N LEU A 114 0.56 10.21 2.04
CA LEU A 114 0.21 9.70 0.71
C LEU A 114 -1.14 8.97 0.69
N ARG A 115 -1.65 8.57 1.85
CA ARG A 115 -2.97 7.94 1.93
C ARG A 115 -4.05 8.99 1.72
N PRO A 116 -5.19 8.64 1.08
CA PRO A 116 -6.37 9.49 1.11
C PRO A 116 -6.88 9.68 2.54
N ALA A 117 -7.29 10.91 2.89
CA ALA A 117 -8.10 11.19 4.09
C ALA A 117 -9.48 11.68 3.68
N ALA A 118 -10.43 11.51 4.59
CA ALA A 118 -11.77 12.05 4.44
C ALA A 118 -11.82 13.59 4.58
N HIS A 119 -10.83 14.21 5.21
CA HIS A 119 -10.94 15.60 5.70
C HIS A 119 -9.85 16.56 5.22
N ALA A 120 -8.87 16.11 4.44
CA ALA A 120 -7.79 16.94 3.93
C ALA A 120 -7.77 16.93 2.39
N PRO A 121 -7.67 18.10 1.73
CA PRO A 121 -7.50 18.17 0.29
C PRO A 121 -6.25 17.39 -0.16
N ALA A 122 -6.36 16.68 -1.29
CA ALA A 122 -5.26 15.86 -1.82
C ALA A 122 -4.00 16.69 -2.11
N GLU A 123 -4.16 17.92 -2.60
CA GLU A 123 -3.07 18.84 -2.91
C GLU A 123 -2.25 19.22 -1.67
N GLU A 124 -2.93 19.68 -0.61
CA GLU A 124 -2.28 20.06 0.66
C GLU A 124 -1.51 18.87 1.25
N ARG A 125 -2.14 17.69 1.22
CA ARG A 125 -1.50 16.45 1.68
C ARG A 125 -0.30 16.06 0.83
N GLY A 126 -0.39 16.18 -0.48
CA GLY A 126 0.72 15.95 -1.40
C GLY A 126 1.89 16.88 -1.11
N ALA A 127 1.64 18.17 -0.91
CA ALA A 127 2.66 19.15 -0.57
C ALA A 127 3.33 18.84 0.79
N ALA A 128 2.54 18.51 1.81
CA ALA A 128 3.04 18.11 3.13
C ALA A 128 3.87 16.82 3.04
N ALA A 129 3.42 15.81 2.30
CA ALA A 129 4.16 14.57 2.08
C ALA A 129 5.52 14.84 1.41
N VAL A 130 5.58 15.74 0.42
CA VAL A 130 6.84 16.13 -0.23
C VAL A 130 7.78 16.80 0.75
N ALA A 131 7.29 17.69 1.61
CA ALA A 131 8.11 18.37 2.61
C ALA A 131 8.75 17.36 3.58
N GLN A 132 7.94 16.43 4.09
CA GLN A 132 8.42 15.39 5.01
C GLN A 132 9.39 14.41 4.34
N ALA A 133 9.10 13.97 3.11
CA ALA A 133 10.00 13.09 2.38
C ALA A 133 11.37 13.74 2.08
N ARG A 134 11.40 15.06 1.82
CA ARG A 134 12.65 15.82 1.66
C ARG A 134 13.47 15.84 2.94
N LEU A 135 12.86 16.14 4.09
CA LEU A 135 13.56 16.11 5.38
C LEU A 135 14.21 14.74 5.65
N ALA A 136 13.50 13.66 5.32
CA ALA A 136 14.06 12.30 5.41
C ALA A 136 15.27 12.08 4.48
N LEU A 137 15.14 12.48 3.22
CA LEU A 137 16.21 12.29 2.23
C LEU A 137 17.40 13.20 2.49
N ASP A 138 17.20 14.44 2.92
CA ASP A 138 18.28 15.37 3.26
C ASP A 138 19.11 14.85 4.44
N ALA A 139 18.45 14.23 5.43
CA ALA A 139 19.12 13.59 6.55
C ALA A 139 19.88 12.31 6.15
N VAL A 140 19.40 11.55 5.14
CA VAL A 140 20.07 10.34 4.63
C VAL A 140 20.06 10.29 3.08
N PRO A 141 20.94 11.05 2.39
CA PRO A 141 20.84 11.29 0.93
C PRO A 141 20.98 10.06 0.03
N ARG A 142 21.61 9.00 0.56
CA ARG A 142 21.88 7.75 -0.15
C ARG A 142 20.83 6.66 0.11
N SER A 143 19.78 6.95 0.90
CA SER A 143 18.69 6.01 1.16
C SER A 143 17.81 5.87 -0.09
N PRO A 144 17.79 4.69 -0.74
CA PRO A 144 16.93 4.48 -1.90
C PRO A 144 15.45 4.45 -1.51
N ASP A 145 15.11 3.96 -0.31
CA ASP A 145 13.74 3.99 0.23
C ASP A 145 13.21 5.42 0.38
N TYR A 146 14.01 6.32 0.95
CA TYR A 146 13.58 7.72 1.15
C TYR A 146 13.46 8.46 -0.18
N ARG A 147 14.33 8.14 -1.14
CA ARG A 147 14.22 8.65 -2.50
C ARG A 147 12.97 8.16 -3.21
N LEU A 148 12.62 6.88 -3.04
CA LEU A 148 11.35 6.35 -3.54
C LEU A 148 10.16 7.06 -2.89
N GLY A 149 10.17 7.22 -1.56
CA GLY A 149 9.12 7.95 -0.83
C GLY A 149 8.93 9.38 -1.34
N LEU A 150 10.03 10.09 -1.62
CA LEU A 150 9.98 11.43 -2.22
C LEU A 150 9.38 11.39 -3.63
N ALA A 151 9.79 10.45 -4.49
CA ALA A 151 9.21 10.31 -5.82
C ALA A 151 7.70 10.06 -5.75
N GLN A 152 7.24 9.20 -4.84
CA GLN A 152 5.82 8.91 -4.63
C GLN A 152 5.04 10.13 -4.12
N ALA A 153 5.61 10.90 -3.20
CA ALA A 153 5.04 12.16 -2.74
C ALA A 153 4.92 13.19 -3.87
N LEU A 154 5.95 13.31 -4.70
CA LEU A 154 5.94 14.20 -5.85
C LEU A 154 4.89 13.79 -6.89
N MET A 155 4.64 12.49 -7.08
CA MET A 155 3.55 12.02 -7.95
C MET A 155 2.17 12.37 -7.40
N VAL A 156 1.94 12.24 -6.09
CA VAL A 156 0.66 12.63 -5.45
C VAL A 156 0.45 14.15 -5.54
N ALA A 157 1.52 14.93 -5.40
CA ALA A 157 1.49 16.37 -5.60
C ALA A 157 1.51 16.81 -7.08
N GLU A 158 1.38 15.88 -8.02
CA GLU A 158 1.38 16.12 -9.47
C GLU A 158 2.63 16.85 -10.01
N ARG A 159 3.75 16.73 -9.29
CA ARG A 159 5.06 17.29 -9.66
C ARG A 159 5.85 16.30 -10.51
N TRP A 160 5.30 16.00 -11.70
CA TRP A 160 5.74 14.91 -12.57
C TRP A 160 7.24 14.94 -12.93
N GLU A 161 7.77 16.09 -13.32
CA GLU A 161 9.17 16.21 -13.74
C GLU A 161 10.15 16.01 -12.58
N SER A 162 9.79 16.52 -11.40
CA SER A 162 10.58 16.29 -10.17
C SER A 162 10.54 14.82 -9.78
N ALA A 163 9.37 14.17 -9.83
CA ALA A 163 9.24 12.75 -9.54
C ALA A 163 10.08 11.90 -10.51
N ALA A 164 10.05 12.23 -11.81
CA ALA A 164 10.83 11.53 -12.82
C ALA A 164 12.36 11.71 -12.61
N ALA A 165 12.80 12.88 -12.13
CA ALA A 165 14.20 13.09 -11.77
C ALA A 165 14.65 12.17 -10.62
N GLU A 166 13.85 12.08 -9.56
CA GLU A 166 14.17 11.21 -8.42
C GLU A 166 14.20 9.72 -8.81
N LEU A 167 13.26 9.27 -9.65
CA LEU A 167 13.24 7.89 -10.15
C LEU A 167 14.43 7.57 -11.08
N ARG A 168 14.89 8.54 -11.88
CA ARG A 168 16.12 8.39 -12.66
C ARG A 168 17.32 8.20 -11.74
N THR A 169 17.45 9.01 -10.69
CA THR A 169 18.53 8.83 -9.71
C THR A 169 18.40 7.50 -8.96
N LEU A 170 17.18 7.08 -8.61
CA LEU A 170 16.93 5.78 -7.97
C LEU A 170 17.36 4.61 -8.86
N SER A 171 17.16 4.70 -10.18
CA SER A 171 17.56 3.66 -11.13
C SER A 171 19.08 3.40 -11.17
N SER A 172 19.89 4.38 -10.76
CA SER A 172 21.34 4.24 -10.66
C SER A 172 21.78 3.48 -9.40
N HIS A 173 20.89 3.20 -8.45
CA HIS A 173 21.20 2.49 -7.20
C HIS A 173 21.17 0.96 -7.44
N PRO A 174 22.23 0.20 -7.08
CA PRO A 174 22.24 -1.26 -7.25
C PRO A 174 21.04 -1.96 -6.60
N GLY A 175 20.33 -2.80 -7.36
CA GLY A 175 19.16 -3.54 -6.88
C GLY A 175 17.82 -2.81 -7.02
N TRP A 176 17.83 -1.54 -7.41
CA TRP A 176 16.63 -0.70 -7.52
C TRP A 176 16.17 -0.44 -8.96
N GLN A 177 16.87 -0.97 -9.96
CA GLN A 177 16.58 -0.74 -11.39
C GLN A 177 15.15 -1.14 -11.75
N THR A 178 14.71 -2.32 -11.30
CA THR A 178 13.35 -2.83 -11.57
C THR A 178 12.32 -1.98 -10.87
N ARG A 179 12.50 -1.68 -9.58
CA ARG A 179 11.58 -0.85 -8.81
C ARG A 179 11.43 0.55 -9.41
N ALA A 180 12.53 1.18 -9.82
CA ALA A 180 12.52 2.49 -10.47
C ALA A 180 11.80 2.46 -11.83
N ARG A 181 11.95 1.38 -12.60
CA ARG A 181 11.23 1.20 -13.88
C ARG A 181 9.72 1.09 -13.67
N ASP A 182 9.30 0.29 -12.70
CA ASP A 182 7.88 0.06 -12.40
C ASP A 182 7.22 1.36 -11.92
N GLU A 183 7.90 2.10 -11.04
CA GLU A 183 7.41 3.39 -10.54
C GLU A 183 7.43 4.46 -11.63
N MET A 184 8.37 4.42 -12.58
CA MET A 184 8.35 5.31 -13.75
C MET A 184 7.15 5.02 -14.66
N ALA A 185 6.80 3.75 -14.86
CA ALA A 185 5.60 3.37 -15.60
C ALA A 185 4.31 3.83 -14.89
N GLU A 186 4.29 3.74 -13.56
CA GLU A 186 3.19 4.29 -12.74
C GLU A 186 3.07 5.81 -12.86
N LEU A 187 4.20 6.54 -12.82
CA LEU A 187 4.23 7.98 -13.03
C LEU A 187 3.60 8.37 -14.37
N ILE A 188 4.01 7.73 -15.46
CA ILE A 188 3.50 8.01 -16.80
C ILE A 188 1.98 7.78 -16.83
N ARG A 189 1.51 6.68 -16.24
CA ARG A 189 0.07 6.35 -16.17
C ARG A 189 -0.72 7.40 -15.41
N ARG A 190 -0.26 7.80 -14.22
CA ARG A 190 -0.94 8.82 -13.39
C ARG A 190 -1.00 10.17 -14.07
N ARG A 191 0.11 10.59 -14.69
CA ARG A 191 0.17 11.83 -15.48
C ARG A 191 -0.84 11.80 -16.62
N GLN A 192 -0.94 10.69 -17.35
CA GLN A 192 -1.93 10.55 -18.43
C GLN A 192 -3.38 10.61 -17.89
N GLN A 193 -3.65 10.00 -16.75
CA GLN A 193 -4.97 10.07 -16.10
C GLN A 193 -5.32 11.49 -15.65
N ALA A 194 -4.38 12.22 -15.07
CA ALA A 194 -4.56 13.62 -14.66
C ALA A 194 -4.89 14.51 -15.88
N LEU A 195 -4.08 14.43 -16.94
CA LEU A 195 -4.32 15.17 -18.19
C LEU A 195 -5.68 14.83 -18.83
N ALA A 196 -6.08 13.55 -18.79
CA ALA A 196 -7.38 13.13 -19.31
C ALA A 196 -8.55 13.62 -18.45
N ALA A 197 -8.36 13.75 -17.14
CA ALA A 197 -9.37 14.29 -16.23
C ALA A 197 -9.59 15.80 -16.46
N GLU A 198 -8.51 16.55 -16.70
CA GLU A 198 -8.57 17.97 -17.07
C GLU A 198 -9.24 18.21 -18.43
N GLN A 199 -9.01 17.32 -19.40
CA GLN A 199 -9.56 17.42 -20.76
C GLN A 199 -11.00 16.93 -20.87
N ARG A 200 -11.58 16.33 -19.81
CA ARG A 200 -13.00 15.99 -19.84
C ARG A 200 -13.80 17.28 -19.94
N PRO A 201 -14.55 17.51 -21.03
CA PRO A 201 -15.46 18.63 -21.07
C PRO A 201 -16.39 18.48 -19.87
N VAL A 202 -16.46 19.53 -19.04
CA VAL A 202 -17.56 19.69 -18.11
C VAL A 202 -18.77 19.79 -19.01
N LEU A 203 -19.45 18.66 -19.23
CA LEU A 203 -20.84 18.68 -19.63
C LEU A 203 -21.52 19.39 -18.47
N ALA A 204 -21.59 20.71 -18.58
CA ALA A 204 -22.56 21.48 -17.85
C ALA A 204 -23.84 20.70 -17.99
N SER A 205 -24.46 20.38 -16.86
CA SER A 205 -25.89 20.19 -16.82
C SER A 205 -26.49 21.49 -17.34
N GLU A 206 -26.50 21.66 -18.66
CA GLU A 206 -27.50 22.51 -19.29
C GLU A 206 -28.80 21.85 -18.85
N ASP A 207 -29.52 22.57 -18.00
CA ASP A 207 -30.93 22.33 -17.75
C ASP A 207 -31.57 22.18 -19.13
N VAL A 208 -31.78 20.93 -19.55
CA VAL A 208 -32.58 20.63 -20.73
C VAL A 208 -33.99 21.00 -20.31
N GLU A 209 -34.32 22.27 -20.55
CA GLU A 209 -35.65 22.81 -20.42
C GLU A 209 -36.56 21.88 -21.21
N ALA A 210 -37.41 21.15 -20.47
CA ALA A 210 -38.24 20.10 -21.03
C ALA A 210 -39.14 20.71 -22.09
N ILE A 211 -38.82 20.48 -23.36
CA ILE A 211 -39.71 20.80 -24.48
C ILE A 211 -41.01 20.03 -24.22
N PRO A 212 -42.16 20.70 -24.06
CA PRO A 212 -43.43 20.00 -23.85
C PRO A 212 -43.82 19.33 -25.17
N VAL A 213 -43.53 18.03 -25.28
CA VAL A 213 -44.03 17.21 -26.38
C VAL A 213 -45.50 16.96 -26.12
N ALA A 214 -46.36 17.58 -26.93
CA ALA A 214 -47.78 17.30 -26.97
C ALA A 214 -48.01 15.81 -27.34
N PRO A 215 -48.95 15.09 -26.71
CA PRO A 215 -49.16 13.69 -27.01
C PRO A 215 -49.85 13.55 -28.37
N LEU A 216 -49.14 13.01 -29.36
CA LEU A 216 -49.78 12.39 -30.51
C LEU A 216 -50.35 11.04 -30.06
N GLU A 217 -51.67 10.90 -30.14
CA GLU A 217 -52.36 9.62 -30.06
C GLU A 217 -51.78 8.68 -31.13
N THR A 218 -50.99 7.72 -30.67
CA THR A 218 -50.54 6.59 -31.47
C THR A 218 -51.43 5.41 -31.14
N ALA A 219 -52.14 4.92 -32.15
CA ALA A 219 -52.96 3.73 -32.07
C ALA A 219 -52.13 2.55 -31.52
N ALA A 220 -52.71 1.86 -30.54
CA ALA A 220 -52.05 0.82 -29.77
C ALA A 220 -51.62 -0.37 -30.64
N VAL A 221 -50.30 -0.49 -30.85
CA VAL A 221 -49.67 -1.76 -31.20
C VAL A 221 -49.53 -2.57 -29.90
N PRO A 222 -50.02 -3.82 -29.83
CA PRO A 222 -49.89 -4.62 -28.61
C PRO A 222 -48.40 -4.84 -28.28
N PRO A 223 -47.99 -4.64 -27.01
CA PRO A 223 -46.60 -4.79 -26.62
C PRO A 223 -46.15 -6.26 -26.77
N PRO A 224 -44.90 -6.51 -27.20
CA PRO A 224 -44.37 -7.87 -27.22
C PRO A 224 -44.40 -8.48 -25.81
N PRO A 225 -44.61 -9.80 -25.69
CA PRO A 225 -44.73 -10.46 -24.40
C PRO A 225 -43.48 -10.19 -23.55
N LYS A 226 -43.70 -9.68 -22.33
CA LYS A 226 -42.62 -9.45 -21.36
C LYS A 226 -41.85 -10.76 -21.16
N PRO A 227 -40.51 -10.74 -21.29
CA PRO A 227 -39.72 -11.92 -20.97
C PRO A 227 -39.99 -12.34 -19.52
N PRO A 228 -40.07 -13.65 -19.24
CA PRO A 228 -40.35 -14.12 -17.89
C PRO A 228 -39.29 -13.59 -16.91
N PRO A 229 -39.67 -13.26 -15.67
CA PRO A 229 -38.71 -12.80 -14.68
C PRO A 229 -37.63 -13.88 -14.50
N PRO A 230 -36.34 -13.51 -14.50
CA PRO A 230 -35.26 -14.47 -14.35
C PRO A 230 -35.44 -15.20 -13.02
N LYS A 231 -35.43 -16.54 -13.06
CA LYS A 231 -35.53 -17.36 -11.85
C LYS A 231 -34.40 -16.97 -10.90
N PRO A 232 -34.66 -16.77 -9.60
CA PRO A 232 -33.60 -16.46 -8.64
C PRO A 232 -32.61 -17.63 -8.60
N MET A 233 -31.39 -17.36 -9.05
CA MET A 233 -30.33 -18.36 -9.08
C MET A 233 -29.91 -18.68 -7.64
N ARG A 234 -29.75 -19.97 -7.33
CA ARG A 234 -29.13 -20.40 -6.06
C ARG A 234 -27.63 -20.07 -6.10
N TRP A 235 -27.18 -19.32 -5.12
CA TRP A 235 -25.78 -18.97 -4.90
C TRP A 235 -25.13 -19.95 -3.92
N PRO A 236 -23.90 -20.44 -4.18
CA PRO A 236 -23.16 -20.36 -5.43
C PRO A 236 -23.78 -21.25 -6.52
N PRO A 237 -23.60 -20.92 -7.80
CA PRO A 237 -23.97 -21.82 -8.89
C PRO A 237 -23.09 -23.08 -8.88
N ALA A 238 -23.65 -24.20 -9.32
CA ALA A 238 -22.92 -25.46 -9.41
C ALA A 238 -21.70 -25.32 -10.33
N GLY A 239 -20.50 -25.68 -9.84
CA GLY A 239 -19.24 -25.60 -10.58
C GLY A 239 -18.44 -24.30 -10.40
N ALA A 240 -18.94 -23.32 -9.64
CA ALA A 240 -18.16 -22.13 -9.29
C ALA A 240 -17.22 -22.40 -8.11
N ALA A 241 -15.99 -21.89 -8.19
CA ALA A 241 -15.17 -21.71 -6.99
C ALA A 241 -15.58 -20.40 -6.30
N ILE A 242 -15.91 -20.49 -5.01
CA ILE A 242 -16.01 -19.32 -4.14
C ILE A 242 -14.65 -19.11 -3.50
N MET A 243 -14.13 -17.90 -3.59
CA MET A 243 -12.91 -17.51 -2.89
C MET A 243 -13.15 -16.20 -2.14
N ALA A 244 -12.60 -16.14 -0.94
CA ALA A 244 -12.57 -14.93 -0.13
C ALA A 244 -11.25 -14.21 -0.35
N GLY A 245 -11.27 -12.88 -0.51
CA GLY A 245 -10.04 -12.11 -0.68
C GLY A 245 -10.27 -10.75 -1.33
N ARG A 246 -9.26 -9.89 -1.29
CA ARG A 246 -9.29 -8.58 -1.97
C ARG A 246 -8.59 -8.70 -3.32
N ILE A 247 -9.23 -8.25 -4.39
CA ILE A 247 -8.55 -8.10 -5.68
C ILE A 247 -7.50 -7.00 -5.51
N ASP A 248 -6.23 -7.35 -5.72
CA ASP A 248 -5.12 -6.41 -5.57
C ASP A 248 -4.87 -5.70 -6.91
N TYR A 249 -4.67 -6.47 -7.98
CA TYR A 249 -4.59 -5.95 -9.34
C TYR A 249 -4.90 -7.03 -10.38
N VAL A 250 -5.16 -6.58 -11.61
CA VAL A 250 -5.31 -7.45 -12.79
C VAL A 250 -4.16 -7.12 -13.74
N ASP A 251 -3.37 -8.13 -14.08
CA ASP A 251 -2.27 -8.03 -15.02
C ASP A 251 -2.66 -8.58 -16.40
N CYS A 252 -2.59 -7.71 -17.40
CA CYS A 252 -2.84 -8.04 -18.80
C CYS A 252 -1.63 -7.71 -19.69
N SER A 253 -0.43 -7.66 -19.11
CA SER A 253 0.81 -7.38 -19.85
C SER A 253 1.26 -8.53 -20.75
N GLY A 254 0.76 -9.76 -20.49
CA GLY A 254 1.07 -10.96 -21.26
C GLY A 254 -0.06 -11.42 -22.20
N PRO A 255 0.10 -12.56 -22.89
CA PRO A 255 -0.93 -13.12 -23.79
C PRO A 255 -2.19 -13.65 -23.05
N GLN A 256 -2.25 -13.47 -21.73
CA GLN A 256 -3.23 -14.05 -20.82
C GLN A 256 -3.57 -13.01 -19.75
N LYS A 257 -4.80 -13.09 -19.23
CA LYS A 257 -5.24 -12.21 -18.13
C LYS A 257 -4.93 -12.89 -16.81
N MET A 258 -4.29 -12.17 -15.90
CA MET A 258 -3.92 -12.64 -14.57
C MET A 258 -4.64 -11.81 -13.51
N ILE A 259 -5.58 -12.39 -12.77
CA ILE A 259 -6.21 -11.70 -11.61
C ILE A 259 -5.44 -12.12 -10.37
N VAL A 260 -4.85 -11.15 -9.67
CA VAL A 260 -4.13 -11.38 -8.42
C VAL A 260 -5.02 -10.97 -7.25
N MET A 261 -5.38 -11.96 -6.43
CA MET A 261 -6.14 -11.77 -5.21
C MET A 261 -5.23 -11.98 -4.01
N ARG A 262 -5.23 -11.01 -3.10
CA ARG A 262 -4.51 -11.10 -1.83
C ARG A 262 -5.49 -11.60 -0.76
N HIS A 263 -5.23 -12.78 -0.22
CA HIS A 263 -5.91 -13.34 0.95
C HIS A 263 -4.88 -13.48 2.09
N PRO A 264 -5.26 -13.35 3.38
CA PRO A 264 -4.30 -13.34 4.50
C PRO A 264 -3.40 -14.57 4.59
N VAL A 265 -3.78 -15.68 3.95
CA VAL A 265 -3.08 -16.97 4.01
C VAL A 265 -2.49 -17.39 2.65
N LEU A 266 -3.00 -16.87 1.53
CA LEU A 266 -2.52 -17.26 0.20
C LEU A 266 -2.81 -16.21 -0.86
N ASP A 267 -1.88 -16.02 -1.80
CA ASP A 267 -2.14 -15.24 -3.00
C ASP A 267 -2.72 -16.16 -4.08
N VAL A 268 -3.91 -15.83 -4.58
CA VAL A 268 -4.54 -16.58 -5.68
C VAL A 268 -4.30 -15.84 -6.99
N ARG A 269 -3.77 -16.56 -7.97
CA ARG A 269 -3.56 -16.06 -9.33
C ARG A 269 -4.46 -16.82 -10.30
N PHE A 270 -5.45 -16.13 -10.85
CA PHE A 270 -6.33 -16.70 -11.88
C PHE A 270 -5.77 -16.43 -13.27
N ARG A 271 -5.84 -17.42 -14.18
CA ARG A 271 -5.32 -17.34 -15.55
C ARG A 271 -6.44 -17.52 -16.56
N GLU A 272 -6.70 -16.50 -17.38
CA GLU A 272 -7.67 -16.58 -18.49
C GLU A 272 -6.93 -16.76 -19.84
N PRO A 273 -7.06 -17.91 -20.52
CA PRO A 273 -6.41 -18.15 -21.81
C PRO A 273 -7.09 -17.39 -22.97
N LYS A 274 -6.29 -16.90 -23.91
CA LYS A 274 -6.75 -16.19 -25.11
C LYS A 274 -7.70 -17.07 -25.95
N GLY A 275 -8.92 -16.60 -26.19
CA GLY A 275 -9.94 -17.29 -27.01
C GLY A 275 -10.94 -18.16 -26.24
N ARG A 276 -10.76 -18.33 -24.92
CA ARG A 276 -11.78 -18.89 -24.03
C ARG A 276 -11.99 -17.94 -22.86
N PRO A 277 -12.64 -16.77 -23.10
CA PRO A 277 -12.91 -15.85 -22.01
C PRO A 277 -13.79 -16.53 -20.97
N ALA A 278 -13.53 -16.27 -19.70
CA ALA A 278 -14.39 -16.77 -18.63
C ALA A 278 -15.82 -16.30 -18.92
N LYS A 279 -16.75 -17.24 -19.08
CA LYS A 279 -18.14 -16.89 -19.40
C LYS A 279 -18.78 -16.29 -18.15
N LEU A 280 -18.86 -14.97 -18.12
CA LEU A 280 -19.61 -14.26 -17.09
C LEU A 280 -21.08 -14.25 -17.50
N PHE A 281 -21.94 -14.59 -16.55
CA PHE A 281 -23.34 -14.90 -16.79
C PHE A 281 -24.05 -13.79 -17.57
N ALA A 282 -24.86 -14.20 -18.55
CA ALA A 282 -25.82 -13.30 -19.17
C ALA A 282 -26.94 -12.98 -18.15
N SER A 283 -27.23 -11.69 -17.98
CA SER A 283 -28.22 -11.06 -17.08
C SER A 283 -27.75 -10.66 -15.67
N PRO A 284 -28.28 -9.54 -15.14
CA PRO A 284 -27.51 -8.60 -14.34
C PRO A 284 -27.39 -9.06 -12.89
N LEU A 285 -26.16 -9.33 -12.48
CA LEU A 285 -25.80 -9.13 -11.08
C LEU A 285 -25.84 -7.62 -10.84
N LYS A 286 -26.52 -7.18 -9.78
CA LYS A 286 -26.71 -5.75 -9.49
C LYS A 286 -25.37 -5.00 -9.29
N ASP A 287 -24.32 -5.74 -8.92
CA ASP A 287 -23.02 -5.21 -8.48
C ASP A 287 -21.84 -5.84 -9.25
N TRP A 288 -21.99 -6.06 -10.56
CA TRP A 288 -20.86 -6.45 -11.40
C TRP A 288 -20.02 -5.21 -11.75
N LYS A 289 -18.70 -5.38 -11.82
CA LYS A 289 -17.77 -4.30 -12.19
C LYS A 289 -16.90 -4.76 -13.36
N GLU A 290 -16.92 -3.99 -14.44
CA GLU A 290 -15.92 -4.12 -15.49
C GLU A 290 -14.64 -3.43 -15.04
N ILE A 291 -13.54 -4.18 -15.06
CA ILE A 291 -12.21 -3.63 -14.81
C ILE A 291 -11.53 -3.53 -16.19
N PRO A 292 -11.38 -2.32 -16.75
CA PRO A 292 -10.64 -2.14 -18.00
C PRO A 292 -9.16 -2.45 -17.75
N CYS A 293 -8.57 -3.24 -18.63
CA CYS A 293 -7.23 -3.79 -18.47
C CYS A 293 -6.34 -3.44 -19.66
N GLY A 294 -5.38 -2.54 -19.43
CA GLY A 294 -4.34 -2.17 -20.39
C GLY A 294 -4.83 -1.41 -21.64
N ALA A 295 -3.88 -1.07 -22.52
CA ALA A 295 -4.12 -0.28 -23.74
C ALA A 295 -4.75 -1.09 -24.89
N GLN A 296 -4.94 -2.40 -24.72
CA GLN A 296 -5.46 -3.29 -25.77
C GLN A 296 -7.00 -3.40 -25.76
N GLY A 297 -7.69 -2.62 -24.92
CA GLY A 297 -9.16 -2.61 -24.84
C GLY A 297 -9.75 -3.86 -24.17
N TRP A 298 -9.00 -4.55 -23.31
CA TRP A 298 -9.48 -5.75 -22.65
C TRP A 298 -10.34 -5.38 -21.44
N THR A 299 -11.42 -6.11 -21.22
CA THR A 299 -12.22 -6.03 -20.00
C THR A 299 -12.16 -7.36 -19.24
N VAL A 300 -12.12 -7.27 -17.92
CA VAL A 300 -12.35 -8.39 -17.02
C VAL A 300 -13.63 -8.09 -16.27
N ASN A 301 -14.63 -8.97 -16.40
CA ASN A 301 -15.85 -8.82 -15.63
C ASN A 301 -15.75 -9.68 -14.38
N VAL A 302 -16.04 -9.07 -13.24
CA VAL A 302 -16.01 -9.74 -11.95
C VAL A 302 -17.39 -9.63 -11.33
N ALA A 303 -17.92 -10.78 -10.90
CA ALA A 303 -19.13 -10.87 -10.09
C ALA A 303 -18.76 -10.66 -8.62
N TYR A 304 -19.15 -9.52 -8.06
CA TYR A 304 -18.94 -9.17 -6.65
C TYR A 304 -20.24 -9.25 -5.86
N ARG A 305 -20.17 -9.64 -4.58
CA ARG A 305 -21.24 -9.36 -3.62
C ARG A 305 -20.67 -8.88 -2.29
N PRO A 306 -21.29 -7.87 -1.64
CA PRO A 306 -20.95 -7.51 -0.27
C PRO A 306 -21.19 -8.69 0.70
N ARG A 307 -20.32 -8.85 1.69
CA ARG A 307 -20.35 -9.95 2.66
C ARG A 307 -21.70 -10.06 3.40
N ARG A 308 -22.19 -11.29 3.59
CA ARG A 308 -23.28 -11.59 4.55
C ARG A 308 -22.74 -12.22 5.82
N ALA A 309 -23.50 -12.14 6.92
CA ALA A 309 -23.12 -12.70 8.23
C ALA A 309 -22.82 -14.22 8.17
N SER A 310 -23.37 -14.94 7.20
CA SER A 310 -23.15 -16.37 6.96
C SER A 310 -21.79 -16.72 6.34
N ASP A 311 -21.02 -15.73 5.84
CA ASP A 311 -19.87 -15.96 4.97
C ASP A 311 -18.52 -16.04 5.73
N GLY A 312 -18.54 -15.98 7.06
CA GLY A 312 -17.33 -16.01 7.90
C GLY A 312 -16.63 -14.65 8.05
N ALA A 313 -15.52 -14.62 8.80
CA ALA A 313 -14.86 -13.37 9.23
C ALA A 313 -13.85 -12.78 8.22
N LEU A 314 -13.56 -13.47 7.12
CA LEU A 314 -12.43 -13.15 6.23
C LEU A 314 -12.94 -12.58 4.90
N GLY A 315 -12.97 -11.25 4.78
CA GLY A 315 -13.11 -10.53 3.50
C GLY A 315 -14.42 -10.69 2.72
N ASP A 316 -14.47 -10.09 1.53
CA ASP A 316 -15.58 -10.18 0.58
C ASP A 316 -15.55 -11.50 -0.21
N ALA A 317 -16.72 -11.98 -0.64
CA ALA A 317 -16.87 -13.25 -1.37
C ALA A 317 -16.98 -13.02 -2.88
N LEU A 318 -16.08 -13.65 -3.64
CA LEU A 318 -16.03 -13.61 -5.10
C LEU A 318 -16.39 -14.99 -5.66
N ALA A 319 -17.22 -15.03 -6.70
CA ALA A 319 -17.49 -16.26 -7.44
C ALA A 319 -16.97 -16.13 -8.88
N ILE A 320 -16.16 -17.09 -9.29
CA ILE A 320 -15.62 -17.19 -10.65
C ILE A 320 -16.05 -18.56 -11.20
N LEU A 321 -16.71 -18.57 -12.36
CA LEU A 321 -17.07 -19.80 -13.07
C LEU A 321 -15.95 -20.16 -14.06
N PHE A 322 -15.49 -21.41 -14.00
CA PHE A 322 -14.48 -21.96 -14.92
C PHE A 322 -15.07 -22.40 -16.25
#